data_AF-A0A534B9H9-F1
#
_entry.id   AF-A0A534B9H9-F1
#
_cell.length_a   1.000
_cell.length_b   1.000
_cell.length_c   1.000
_cell.angle_alpha   90.00
_cell.angle_beta   90.00
_cell.angle_gamma   90.00
#
_symmetry.space_group_name_H-M   'P 1'
#
loop_
_entity.id
_entity.type
_entity.pdbx_description
1 polymer ?
#
loop_
_entity_poly.entity_id
_entity_poly.type
_entity_poly.pdbx_seq_one_letter_code
_entity_poly.pdbx_strand_id
1 'polypeptide(L)' 'MLTEAAVRGLKDDLRGLKENVIVGRLIPAGTGFAAHASRRRKTEGVERRSFMDVGGGLPDIEESSVGEESESAAG' A
#
# COMPACT_ATOMS: atom_id res chain seq x y z
N MET A 1 4.63 21.49 16.46
CA MET A 1 5.03 22.89 16.14
C MET A 1 5.52 22.94 14.69
N LEU A 2 5.27 24.04 13.94
CA LEU A 2 5.56 24.13 12.49
C LEU A 2 7.05 24.12 12.15
N THR A 3 7.89 24.74 12.99
CA THR A 3 9.35 24.81 12.80
C THR A 3 9.99 23.43 12.78
N GLU A 4 9.62 22.57 13.72
CA GLU A 4 10.11 21.19 13.80
C GLU A 4 9.66 20.35 12.60
N ALA A 5 8.42 20.53 12.14
CA ALA A 5 7.91 19.85 10.95
C ALA A 5 8.65 20.28 9.68
N ALA A 6 8.99 21.58 9.55
CA ALA A 6 9.74 22.10 8.42
C ALA A 6 11.18 21.57 8.40
N VAL A 7 11.88 21.61 9.54
CA VAL A 7 13.28 21.11 9.65
C VAL A 7 13.36 19.61 9.37
N ARG A 8 12.36 18.83 9.79
CA ARG A 8 12.30 17.38 9.55
C ARG A 8 11.65 16.98 8.22
N GLY A 9 11.13 17.94 7.45
CA GLY A 9 10.44 17.66 6.19
C GLY A 9 9.19 16.78 6.34
N LEU A 10 8.45 16.92 7.45
CA LEU A 10 7.25 16.12 7.70
C LEU A 10 6.17 16.44 6.67
N LYS A 11 5.50 15.40 6.16
CA LYS A 11 4.36 15.52 5.26
C LYS A 11 3.06 15.24 6.00
N ASP A 12 2.03 16.00 5.68
CA ASP A 12 0.67 15.81 6.18
C ASP A 12 -0.18 15.16 5.06
N ASP A 13 -0.68 13.97 5.33
CA ASP A 13 -1.50 13.21 4.39
C ASP A 13 -2.99 13.61 4.41
N LEU A 14 -3.36 14.59 5.25
CA LEU A 14 -4.69 15.18 5.33
C LEU A 14 -5.80 14.16 5.59
N ARG A 15 -5.60 13.29 6.58
CA ARG A 15 -6.50 12.19 6.96
C ARG A 15 -7.47 12.56 8.09
N GLY A 16 -7.20 13.65 8.80
CA GLY A 16 -7.89 14.11 9.99
C GLY A 16 -8.93 15.19 9.72
N LEU A 17 -9.77 15.44 10.72
CA LEU A 17 -10.84 16.44 10.63
C LEU A 17 -10.27 17.87 10.54
N LYS A 18 -9.39 18.22 11.48
CA LYS A 18 -8.90 19.60 11.67
C LYS A 18 -8.13 20.12 10.46
N GLU A 19 -7.16 19.36 9.96
CA GLU A 19 -6.37 19.74 8.79
C GLU A 19 -7.21 19.91 7.51
N ASN A 20 -8.22 19.05 7.30
CA ASN A 20 -9.12 19.20 6.16
C ASN A 20 -9.98 20.45 6.27
N VAL A 21 -10.44 20.80 7.48
CA VAL A 21 -11.16 22.08 7.73
C VAL A 21 -10.24 23.27 7.44
N ILE A 22 -9.01 23.26 7.94
CA ILE A 22 -8.06 24.37 7.76
C ILE A 22 -7.76 24.61 6.27
N VAL A 23 -7.60 23.56 5.48
CA VAL A 23 -7.27 23.67 4.05
C VAL A 23 -8.52 23.80 3.16
N GLY A 24 -9.73 23.72 3.71
CA GLY A 24 -10.98 23.91 2.97
C GLY A 24 -11.40 22.72 2.10
N ARG A 25 -11.03 21.49 2.48
CA ARG A 25 -11.45 20.25 1.80
C ARG A 25 -12.58 19.58 2.57
N LEU A 26 -13.32 18.72 1.87
CA LEU A 26 -14.35 17.90 2.49
C LEU A 26 -13.75 17.04 3.61
N ILE A 27 -14.38 17.03 4.78
CA ILE A 27 -13.89 16.36 5.97
C ILE A 27 -14.15 14.85 5.95
N PRO A 28 -13.35 14.01 6.63
CA PRO A 28 -13.52 12.56 6.68
C PRO A 28 -14.64 12.14 7.67
N ALA A 29 -15.79 12.81 7.63
CA ALA A 29 -16.92 12.55 8.51
C ALA A 29 -18.24 12.84 7.78
N GLY A 30 -19.34 12.21 8.25
CA GLY A 30 -20.67 12.39 7.67
C GLY A 30 -20.69 12.12 6.15
N THR A 31 -21.29 13.03 5.40
CA THR A 31 -21.37 12.96 3.92
C THR A 31 -19.99 12.97 3.24
N GLY A 32 -18.96 13.48 3.91
CA GLY A 32 -17.59 13.50 3.41
C GLY A 32 -16.84 12.18 3.51
N PHE A 33 -17.36 11.21 4.28
CA PHE A 33 -16.70 9.92 4.49
C PHE A 33 -16.56 9.09 3.20
N ALA A 34 -17.60 9.04 2.37
CA ALA A 34 -17.59 8.25 1.13
C ALA A 34 -16.55 8.74 0.11
N ALA A 35 -16.39 10.06 0.01
CA ALA A 35 -15.39 10.69 -0.86
C ALA A 35 -13.96 10.39 -0.37
N HIS A 36 -13.72 10.53 0.94
CA HIS A 36 -12.43 10.20 1.56
C HIS A 36 -12.08 8.72 1.39
N ALA A 37 -13.01 7.80 1.67
CA ALA A 37 -12.79 6.36 1.51
C ALA A 37 -12.47 5.98 0.06
N SER A 38 -13.16 6.59 -0.90
CA SER A 38 -12.90 6.36 -2.33
C SER A 38 -11.55 6.90 -2.77
N ARG A 39 -11.12 8.05 -2.24
CA ARG A 39 -9.81 8.62 -2.53
C ARG A 39 -8.68 7.74 -1.98
N ARG A 40 -8.81 7.25 -0.74
CA ARG A 40 -7.84 6.33 -0.12
C ARG A 40 -7.64 5.05 -0.92
N ARG A 41 -8.74 4.44 -1.38
CA ARG A 41 -8.68 3.24 -2.23
C ARG A 41 -7.96 3.47 -3.56
N LYS A 42 -8.11 4.65 -4.17
CA LYS A 42 -7.40 4.99 -5.41
C LYS A 42 -5.89 5.11 -5.19
N THR A 43 -5.46 5.75 -4.10
CA THR A 43 -4.03 5.83 -3.77
C THR A 43 -3.45 4.46 -3.42
N GLU A 44 -4.16 3.63 -2.66
CA GLU A 44 -3.71 2.28 -2.29
C GLU A 44 -3.73 1.28 -3.47
N GLY A 45 -4.63 1.48 -4.44
CA GLY A 45 -4.73 0.64 -5.64
C GLY A 45 -3.66 0.91 -6.71
N VAL A 46 -3.04 2.09 -6.70
CA VAL A 46 -1.99 2.45 -7.67
C VAL A 46 -0.69 1.68 -7.41
N GLU A 47 -0.39 1.35 -6.16
CA GLU A 47 0.76 0.51 -5.76
C GLU A 47 0.60 -0.96 -6.17
N ARG A 48 -0.63 -1.42 -6.41
CA ARG A 48 -0.95 -2.82 -6.71
C ARG A 48 -1.03 -3.15 -8.19
N ARG A 49 -0.68 -2.22 -9.09
CA ARG A 49 -0.29 -2.58 -10.46
C ARG A 49 1.06 -3.28 -10.36
N SER A 50 0.97 -4.54 -9.97
CA SER A 50 2.06 -5.48 -9.90
C SER A 50 2.80 -5.44 -11.22
N PHE A 51 4.11 -5.62 -11.16
CA PHE A 51 5.01 -5.75 -12.30
C PHE A 51 4.50 -6.68 -13.42
N MET A 52 3.52 -7.54 -13.13
CA MET A 52 2.80 -8.44 -14.03
C MET A 52 1.87 -7.75 -15.07
N ASP A 53 1.40 -6.51 -14.84
CA ASP A 53 0.47 -5.83 -15.77
C ASP A 53 1.18 -5.23 -17.00
N VAL A 54 2.51 -5.14 -16.99
CA VAL A 54 3.32 -4.72 -18.15
C VAL A 54 3.84 -5.99 -18.80
N GLY A 55 3.11 -6.49 -19.80
CA GLY A 55 3.34 -7.77 -20.49
C GLY A 55 4.82 -8.06 -20.81
N GLY A 56 5.48 -8.76 -19.88
CA GLY A 56 6.84 -9.27 -19.99
C GLY A 56 6.82 -10.72 -19.53
N GLY A 57 7.10 -11.64 -20.45
CA GLY A 57 6.94 -13.08 -20.30
C GLY A 57 7.57 -13.68 -19.04
N LEU A 58 6.98 -14.78 -18.60
CA LEU A 58 7.51 -15.64 -17.54
C LEU A 58 8.92 -16.13 -17.95
N PRO A 59 9.96 -16.03 -17.10
CA PRO A 59 11.15 -16.83 -17.32
C PRO A 59 10.79 -18.29 -17.01
N ASP A 60 11.00 -19.17 -17.99
CA ASP A 60 10.88 -20.62 -17.85
C ASP A 60 11.72 -21.09 -16.66
N ILE A 61 11.07 -21.39 -15.54
CA ILE A 61 11.70 -22.10 -14.43
C ILE A 61 11.44 -23.57 -14.70
N GLU A 62 12.44 -24.25 -15.27
CA GLU A 62 12.47 -25.70 -15.35
C GLU A 62 12.28 -26.29 -13.94
N GLU A 63 11.26 -27.12 -13.82
CA GLU A 63 10.93 -27.90 -12.64
C GLU A 63 12.04 -28.92 -12.39
N SER A 64 13.07 -28.55 -11.62
CA SER A 64 14.01 -29.54 -11.09
C SER A 64 13.37 -30.22 -9.88
N SER A 65 12.86 -31.42 -10.14
CA SER A 65 12.44 -32.46 -9.20
C SER A 65 13.11 -32.39 -7.82
N VAL A 66 12.30 -32.16 -6.78
CA VAL A 66 12.70 -32.41 -5.38
C VAL A 66 12.81 -33.91 -5.19
N GLY A 67 14.02 -34.41 -4.96
CA GLY A 67 14.29 -35.79 -4.57
C GLY A 67 13.72 -36.06 -3.17
N GLU A 68 12.92 -37.11 -3.07
CA GLU A 68 12.50 -37.70 -1.80
C GLU A 68 13.68 -38.44 -1.17
N GLU A 69 14.16 -37.96 -0.03
CA GLU A 69 14.91 -38.80 0.91
C GLU A 69 14.20 -38.74 2.26
N SER A 70 13.36 -39.74 2.48
CA SER A 70 12.77 -40.09 3.77
C SER A 70 13.82 -40.79 4.63
N GLU A 71 14.46 -40.07 5.55
CA GLU A 71 15.13 -40.68 6.69
C GLU A 71 14.08 -41.08 7.74
N SER A 72 13.67 -42.34 7.73
CA SER A 72 13.06 -42.97 8.90
C SER A 72 14.10 -43.84 9.61
N ALA A 73 14.42 -43.42 10.83
CA ALA A 73 15.33 -44.08 11.75
C ALA A 73 14.80 -45.43 12.28
N ALA A 74 15.78 -46.27 12.66
CA ALA A 74 15.75 -47.31 13.69
C ALA A 74 14.96 -48.61 13.43
N GLY A 75 15.71 -49.72 13.42
CA GLY A 75 15.21 -51.10 13.46
C GLY A 75 16.32 -52.09 13.16
#